data_AF-A0A952YP39-F1
#
_entry.id   AF-A0A952YP39-F1
#
_cell.length_a   1.000
_cell.length_b   1.000
_cell.length_c   1.000
_cell.angle_alpha   90.00
_cell.angle_beta   90.00
_cell.angle_gamma   90.00
#
_symmetry.space_group_name_H-M   'P 1'
#
loop_
_entity.id
_entity.type
_entity.pdbx_description
1 polymer ?
#
loop_
_entity_poly.entity_id
_entity_poly.type
_entity_poly.pdbx_seq_one_letter_code
_entity_poly.pdbx_strand_id
1 'polypeptide(L)'
;MTVLKDEASRTDLLNRLRRAEGQLRGIQRMVDEGEDCMQIAQQISAVRKALDSAYVRMTVCFMEQELSTKMRDGKGRQADLDQLLGNVEVLLGKVR
;
A
#
# COMPACT_ATOMS: atom_id res chain seq x y z
N MET A 1 10.91 -4.40 13.95
CA MET A 1 9.97 -3.52 13.23
C MET A 1 10.76 -2.70 12.23
N THR A 2 10.56 -2.94 10.93
CA THR A 2 11.14 -2.12 9.87
C THR A 2 10.41 -0.78 9.81
N VAL A 3 11.15 0.31 9.70
CA VAL A 3 10.61 1.68 9.66
C VAL A 3 10.80 2.20 8.24
N LEU A 4 9.82 2.92 7.70
CA LEU A 4 9.92 3.56 6.39
C LEU A 4 10.98 4.69 6.45
N LYS A 5 12.22 4.35 6.09
CA LYS A 5 13.41 5.21 6.18
C LYS A 5 13.58 6.15 4.98
N ASP A 6 13.13 5.74 3.80
CA ASP A 6 13.33 6.50 2.57
C ASP A 6 12.32 7.66 2.44
N GLU A 7 12.82 8.89 2.31
CA GLU A 7 12.02 10.11 2.24
C GLU A 7 11.21 10.18 0.93
N ALA A 8 11.80 9.74 -0.19
CA ALA A 8 11.12 9.72 -1.47
C ALA A 8 9.91 8.76 -1.44
N SER A 9 10.11 7.55 -0.92
CA SER A 9 9.04 6.56 -0.73
C SER A 9 7.96 7.03 0.24
N ARG A 10 8.35 7.71 1.34
CA ARG A 10 7.39 8.34 2.25
C ARG A 10 6.54 9.38 1.54
N THR A 11 7.17 10.24 0.75
CA THR A 11 6.49 11.29 -0.01
C THR A 11 5.53 10.71 -1.06
N ASP A 12 5.96 9.71 -1.83
CA ASP A 12 5.09 9.01 -2.80
C ASP A 12 3.88 8.37 -2.11
N LEU A 13 4.10 7.67 -1.00
CA LEU A 13 3.02 7.02 -0.24
C LEU A 13 2.02 8.05 0.29
N LEU A 14 2.50 9.14 0.89
CA LEU A 14 1.64 10.24 1.36
C LEU A 14 0.82 10.85 0.21
N ASN A 15 1.42 11.05 -0.96
CA ASN A 15 0.72 11.59 -2.12
C ASN A 15 -0.38 10.64 -2.65
N ARG A 16 -0.17 9.33 -2.59
CA ARG A 16 -1.21 8.34 -2.91
C ARG A 16 -2.35 8.38 -1.89
N LEU A 17 -2.03 8.41 -0.61
CA LEU A 17 -3.02 8.47 0.47
C LEU A 17 -3.85 9.75 0.42
N ARG A 18 -3.23 10.91 0.18
CA ARG A 18 -3.94 12.20 0.00
C ARG A 18 -4.93 12.16 -1.17
N ARG A 19 -4.59 11.48 -2.26
CA ARG A 19 -5.52 11.29 -3.40
C ARG A 19 -6.72 10.44 -3.00
N ALA A 20 -6.50 9.30 -2.34
CA ALA A 20 -7.58 8.46 -1.83
C ALA A 20 -8.48 9.21 -0.83
N GLU A 21 -7.89 10.03 0.03
CA GLU A 21 -8.62 10.89 0.97
C GLU A 21 -9.50 11.93 0.24
N GLY A 22 -8.98 12.56 -0.82
CA GLY A 22 -9.76 13.49 -1.65
C GLY A 22 -10.94 12.81 -2.34
N GLN A 23 -10.76 11.59 -2.83
CA GLN A 23 -11.83 10.77 -3.42
C GLN A 23 -12.87 10.38 -2.36
N LEU A 24 -12.45 9.98 -1.16
CA LEU A 24 -13.37 9.70 -0.03
C LEU A 24 -14.22 10.91 0.34
N ARG A 25 -13.62 12.10 0.40
CA ARG A 25 -14.37 13.36 0.60
C ARG A 25 -15.38 13.61 -0.51
N GLY A 26 -15.04 13.26 -1.76
CA GLY A 26 -15.96 13.33 -2.90
C GLY A 26 -17.17 12.40 -2.72
N ILE A 27 -16.92 11.15 -2.33
CA ILE A 27 -17.99 10.16 -2.06
C ILE A 27 -18.91 10.62 -0.94
N GLN A 28 -18.37 11.20 0.14
CA GLN A 28 -19.19 11.74 1.23
C GLN A 28 -20.15 12.82 0.74
N ARG A 29 -19.71 13.74 -0.13
CA ARG A 29 -20.59 14.73 -0.76
C ARG A 29 -21.66 14.10 -1.64
N MET A 30 -21.28 13.14 -2.48
CA MET A 30 -22.26 12.43 -3.33
C MET A 30 -23.37 11.76 -2.50
N VAL A 31 -23.02 11.19 -1.36
CA VAL A 31 -23.99 10.60 -0.43
C VAL A 31 -24.90 11.67 0.18
N ASP A 32 -24.33 12.80 0.61
CA ASP A 32 -25.08 13.92 1.21
C ASP A 32 -26.04 14.59 0.20
N GLU A 33 -25.60 14.70 -1.05
CA GLU A 33 -26.36 15.28 -2.17
C GLU A 33 -27.40 14.31 -2.75
N GLY A 34 -27.39 13.04 -2.31
CA GLY A 34 -28.36 12.03 -2.76
C GLY A 34 -28.14 11.51 -4.18
N GLU A 35 -26.88 11.46 -4.62
CA GLU A 35 -26.50 10.98 -5.95
C GLU A 35 -26.82 9.48 -6.18
N ASP A 36 -26.78 9.07 -7.45
CA ASP A 36 -27.09 7.69 -7.83
C ASP A 36 -26.18 6.65 -7.14
N CYS A 37 -26.80 5.59 -6.61
CA CYS A 37 -26.11 4.55 -5.85
C CYS A 37 -25.04 3.82 -6.68
N MET A 38 -25.28 3.62 -7.98
CA MET A 38 -24.30 2.95 -8.86
C MET A 38 -23.08 3.86 -9.10
N GLN A 39 -23.30 5.16 -9.26
CA GLN A 39 -22.21 6.13 -9.37
C GLN A 39 -21.36 6.19 -8.08
N ILE A 40 -22.01 6.21 -6.91
CA ILE A 40 -21.31 6.15 -5.61
C ILE A 40 -20.49 4.85 -5.50
N ALA A 41 -21.06 3.70 -5.84
CA ALA A 41 -20.37 2.41 -5.81
C ALA A 41 -19.15 2.37 -6.76
N GLN A 42 -19.24 3.00 -7.93
CA GLN A 42 -18.11 3.15 -8.85
C GLN A 42 -16.99 4.00 -8.23
N GLN A 43 -17.32 5.11 -7.57
CA GLN A 43 -16.31 5.94 -6.90
C GLN A 43 -15.65 5.22 -5.72
N ILE A 44 -16.42 4.46 -4.93
CA ILE A 44 -15.85 3.59 -3.88
C ILE A 44 -14.86 2.59 -4.47
N SER A 45 -15.18 1.99 -5.61
CA SER A 45 -14.28 1.08 -6.31
C SER A 45 -13.00 1.78 -6.79
N ALA A 46 -13.09 3.05 -7.20
CA ALA A 46 -11.93 3.85 -7.55
C ALA A 46 -11.04 4.15 -6.34
N VAL A 47 -11.62 4.43 -5.17
CA VAL A 47 -10.87 4.60 -3.91
C VAL A 47 -10.14 3.31 -3.52
N ARG A 48 -10.80 2.15 -3.61
CA ARG A 48 -10.17 0.85 -3.32
C ARG A 48 -8.90 0.68 -4.15
N LYS A 49 -9.00 0.89 -5.47
CA LYS A 49 -7.83 0.83 -6.37
C LYS A 49 -6.71 1.81 -5.99
N ALA A 50 -7.05 3.01 -5.53
CA ALA A 50 -6.06 3.98 -5.05
C ALA A 50 -5.35 3.50 -3.78
N LEU A 51 -6.08 2.89 -2.85
CA LEU A 51 -5.53 2.28 -1.64
C LEU A 51 -4.68 1.05 -1.95
N ASP A 52 -5.12 0.18 -2.85
CA ASP A 52 -4.36 -0.98 -3.32
C ASP A 52 -3.01 -0.54 -3.91
N SER A 53 -3.04 0.54 -4.70
CA SER A 53 -1.82 1.13 -5.26
C SER A 53 -0.85 1.63 -4.17
N ALA A 54 -1.36 2.28 -3.11
CA ALA A 54 -0.55 2.71 -1.98
C ALA A 54 0.03 1.50 -1.21
N TYR A 55 -0.79 0.46 -1.04
CA TYR A 55 -0.41 -0.75 -0.36
C TYR A 55 0.69 -1.53 -1.09
N VAL A 56 0.58 -1.68 -2.41
CA VAL A 56 1.62 -2.30 -3.25
C VAL A 56 2.93 -1.51 -3.13
N ARG A 57 2.88 -0.17 -3.19
CA ARG A 57 4.08 0.65 -3.00
C ARG A 57 4.73 0.39 -1.63
N MET A 58 3.95 0.35 -0.56
CA MET A 58 4.47 0.06 0.78
C MET A 58 5.11 -1.32 0.86
N THR A 59 4.51 -2.32 0.22
CA THR A 59 5.05 -3.69 0.15
C THR A 59 6.40 -3.72 -0.56
N VAL A 60 6.52 -3.02 -1.70
CA VAL A 60 7.80 -2.89 -2.42
C VAL A 60 8.86 -2.20 -1.55
N CYS A 61 8.52 -1.10 -0.88
CA CYS A 61 9.45 -0.41 0.01
C CYS A 61 9.93 -1.29 1.17
N PHE A 62 9.05 -2.13 1.72
CA PHE A 62 9.42 -3.12 2.72
C PHE A 62 10.43 -4.13 2.16
N MET A 63 10.18 -4.69 0.97
CA MET A 63 11.07 -5.64 0.32
C MET A 63 12.46 -5.05 0.05
N GLU A 64 12.53 -3.82 -0.45
CA GLU A 64 13.79 -3.11 -0.73
C GLU A 64 14.63 -2.90 0.55
N GLN A 65 13.98 -2.54 1.66
CA GLN A 65 14.64 -2.31 2.96
C GLN A 65 15.11 -3.59 3.63
N GLU A 66 14.31 -4.65 3.59
CA GLU A 66 14.69 -5.95 4.15
C GLU A 66 15.80 -6.59 3.32
N LEU A 67 15.70 -6.57 1.98
CA LEU A 67 16.72 -7.13 1.10
C LEU A 67 18.07 -6.42 1.28
N SER A 68 18.08 -5.09 1.35
CA SER A 68 19.31 -4.31 1.56
C SER A 68 19.95 -4.53 2.94
N THR A 69 19.14 -4.83 3.95
CA THR A 69 19.62 -5.15 5.30
C THR A 69 20.24 -6.56 5.33
N LYS A 70 19.52 -7.56 4.81
CA LYS A 70 19.94 -8.97 4.88
C LYS A 70 21.07 -9.32 3.90
N MET A 71 21.24 -8.56 2.82
CA MET A 71 22.38 -8.71 1.89
C MET A 71 23.74 -8.37 2.52
N ARG A 72 23.78 -7.66 3.65
CA ARG A 72 25.01 -7.28 4.34
C ARG A 72 25.53 -8.36 5.32
N ASP A 73 24.66 -9.25 5.78
CA ASP A 73 24.99 -10.26 6.80
C ASP A 73 25.08 -11.66 6.15
N GLY A 74 26.30 -12.11 5.82
CA GLY A 74 26.57 -13.32 5.04
C GLY A 74 26.28 -14.68 5.68
N LYS A 75 25.43 -14.78 6.71
CA LYS A 75 25.04 -16.06 7.36
C LYS A 75 23.53 -16.10 7.63
N GLY A 76 22.85 -17.18 7.21
CA GLY A 76 21.40 -17.37 7.44
C GLY A 76 20.48 -17.08 6.25
N ARG A 77 21.07 -16.80 5.07
CA ARG A 77 20.39 -16.29 3.86
C ARG A 77 19.15 -17.06 3.39
N GLN A 78 19.08 -18.37 3.64
CA GLN A 78 17.94 -19.19 3.21
C GLN A 78 16.70 -18.97 4.10
N ALA A 79 16.83 -19.15 5.42
CA ALA A 79 15.72 -18.93 6.37
C ALA A 79 15.23 -17.47 6.35
N ASP A 80 16.17 -16.55 6.14
CA ASP A 80 15.91 -15.14 6.01
C ASP A 80 15.10 -14.76 4.76
N LEU A 81 15.39 -15.43 3.64
CA LEU A 81 14.67 -15.28 2.38
C LEU A 81 13.29 -15.92 2.48
N ASP A 82 13.17 -17.10 3.09
CA ASP A 82 11.90 -17.77 3.31
C ASP A 82 10.95 -16.91 4.16
N GLN A 83 11.48 -16.26 5.21
CA GLN A 83 10.70 -15.33 6.03
C GLN A 83 10.26 -14.08 5.24
N LEU A 84 11.14 -13.52 4.39
CA LEU A 84 10.81 -12.39 3.54
C LEU A 84 9.69 -12.75 2.55
N LEU A 85 9.81 -13.90 1.88
CA LEU A 85 8.81 -14.39 0.94
C LEU A 85 7.47 -14.64 1.63
N GLY A 86 7.45 -15.22 2.82
CA GLY A 86 6.21 -15.41 3.60
C GLY A 86 5.53 -14.08 3.98
N ASN A 87 6.31 -13.06 4.36
CA ASN A 87 5.77 -11.73 4.60
C ASN A 87 5.18 -11.10 3.32
N VAL A 88 5.82 -11.30 2.18
CA VAL A 88 5.32 -10.82 0.88
C VAL A 88 4.04 -11.55 0.47
N GLU A 89 3.93 -12.87 0.67
CA GLU A 89 2.70 -13.63 0.41
C GLU A 89 1.52 -13.08 1.23
N VAL A 90 1.73 -12.85 2.54
CA VAL A 90 0.72 -12.23 3.40
C VAL A 90 0.36 -10.84 2.91
N LEU A 91 1.34 -10.08 2.41
CA LEU A 91 1.08 -8.75 1.91
C LEU A 91 0.26 -8.80 0.62
N LEU A 92 0.69 -9.57 -0.38
CA LEU A 92 0.01 -9.73 -1.67
C LEU A 92 -1.41 -10.29 -1.53
N GLY A 93 -1.66 -11.16 -0.55
CA GLY A 93 -3.00 -11.67 -0.26
C GLY A 93 -4.03 -10.60 0.14
N LYS A 94 -3.59 -9.41 0.57
CA LYS A 94 -4.48 -8.29 0.94
C LYS A 94 -4.80 -7.33 -0.21
N VAL A 95 -4.24 -7.55 -1.40
CA VAL A 95 -4.45 -6.71 -2.61
C VAL A 95 -5.71 -7.13 -3.40
N ARG A 96 -6.62 -7.90 -2.79
CA ARG A 96 -7.74 -8.53 -3.49
C ARG A 96 -9.01 -7.69 -3.48
#